data_AF-M4RZI0-F1
#
_entry.id   AF-M4RZI0-F1
#
_cell.length_a   1.000
_cell.length_b   1.000
_cell.length_c   1.000
_cell.angle_alpha   90.00
_cell.angle_beta   90.00
_cell.angle_gamma   90.00
#
_symmetry.space_group_name_H-M   'P 1'
#
loop_
_entity.id
_entity.type
_entity.pdbx_description
1 polymer ?
#
loop_
_entity_poly.entity_id
_entity_poly.type
_entity_poly.pdbx_seq_one_letter_code
_entity_poly.pdbx_strand_id
1 'polypeptide(L)'
;MAKQFSTEDDCLKHLQQMKWPNGFISPDCGNNHSYEITSRHLYECTQCKKQTSVMSGTLFHGSKITLNQWFWAIYFLGSDKGSISALRLSKLIEVNWRTARLILKKLRTAMGHRDSLYQLSGTIELDDALVGGRQKGKRGRGAAGKKNVLIACESKDKKAGFIAMAVVDSICHFSVNEFVKKH
;
A
#
# COMPACT_ATOMS: atom_id res chain seq x y z
N MET A 1 2.57 17.06 8.76
CA MET A 1 2.22 16.95 7.32
C MET A 1 2.36 18.28 6.61
N ALA A 2 1.49 19.28 6.82
CA ALA A 2 1.50 20.54 6.06
C ALA A 2 2.83 21.34 6.09
N LYS A 3 3.59 21.31 7.19
CA LYS A 3 4.91 21.97 7.28
C LYS A 3 6.09 21.14 6.79
N GLN A 4 5.95 19.81 6.74
CA GLN A 4 7.07 18.89 6.42
C GLN A 4 7.06 18.46 4.95
N PHE A 5 5.89 18.53 4.31
CA PHE A 5 5.66 18.16 2.91
C PHE A 5 4.90 19.29 2.22
N SER A 6 5.36 20.52 2.44
CA SER A 6 4.77 21.74 1.88
C SER A 6 5.02 21.86 0.39
N THR A 7 6.19 21.42 -0.07
CA THR A 7 6.64 21.56 -1.46
C THR A 7 6.91 20.20 -2.11
N GLU A 8 6.84 20.18 -3.43
CA GLU A 8 7.20 18.99 -4.22
C GLU A 8 8.65 18.56 -3.96
N ASP A 9 9.56 19.53 -3.77
CA ASP A 9 10.96 19.28 -3.42
C ASP A 9 11.12 18.62 -2.05
N ASP A 10 10.31 19.00 -1.05
CA ASP A 10 10.32 18.35 0.26
C ASP A 10 9.92 16.88 0.13
N CYS A 11 8.89 16.59 -0.66
CA CYS A 11 8.45 15.22 -0.94
C CYS A 11 9.49 14.43 -1.72
N LEU A 12 10.14 15.03 -2.72
CA LEU A 12 11.22 14.41 -3.49
C LEU A 12 12.41 14.05 -2.59
N LYS A 13 12.88 14.99 -1.76
CA LYS A 13 13.98 14.76 -0.82
C LYS A 13 13.65 13.65 0.17
N HIS A 14 12.43 13.63 0.70
CA HIS A 14 12.01 12.57 1.60
C HIS A 14 11.97 11.21 0.91
N LEU A 15 11.42 11.14 -0.31
CA LEU A 15 11.40 9.91 -1.09
C LEU A 15 12.81 9.44 -1.47
N GLN A 16 13.71 10.36 -1.78
CA GLN A 16 15.11 10.08 -2.08
C GLN A 16 15.81 9.45 -0.88
N GLN A 17 15.66 10.02 0.31
CA GLN A 17 16.22 9.47 1.54
C GLN A 17 15.68 8.07 1.84
N MET A 18 14.40 7.81 1.58
CA MET A 18 13.83 6.47 1.76
C MET A 18 14.35 5.45 0.73
N LYS A 19 14.49 5.86 -0.54
CA LYS A 19 14.94 4.97 -1.62
C LYS A 19 16.44 4.70 -1.58
N TRP A 20 17.22 5.71 -1.20
CA TRP A 20 18.68 5.75 -1.27
C TRP A 20 19.25 6.35 0.01
N PRO A 21 19.14 5.64 1.16
CA PRO A 21 19.54 6.17 2.46
C PRO A 21 21.05 6.48 2.54
N ASN A 22 21.87 5.74 1.77
CA ASN A 22 23.31 5.88 1.73
C ASN A 22 23.81 6.54 0.44
N GLY A 23 22.95 7.29 -0.25
CA GLY A 23 23.24 7.89 -1.55
C GLY A 23 22.76 7.05 -2.74
N PHE A 24 22.87 7.64 -3.92
CA PHE A 24 22.36 7.09 -5.17
C PHE A 24 22.85 5.67 -5.43
N ILE A 25 21.97 4.80 -5.94
CA ILE A 25 22.33 3.48 -6.48
C ILE A 25 21.59 3.30 -7.80
N SER A 26 22.34 3.07 -8.88
CA SER A 26 21.78 2.81 -10.20
C SER A 26 21.01 1.48 -10.22
N PRO A 27 19.74 1.46 -10.63
CA PRO A 27 18.96 0.22 -10.71
C PRO A 27 19.45 -0.72 -11.81
N ASP A 28 20.21 -0.22 -12.79
CA ASP A 28 20.66 -1.00 -13.95
C ASP A 28 22.02 -1.66 -13.77
N CYS A 29 22.93 -1.03 -13.02
CA CYS A 29 24.31 -1.49 -12.89
C CYS A 29 24.86 -1.47 -11.46
N GLY A 30 24.10 -1.01 -10.47
CA GLY A 30 24.51 -0.97 -9.07
C GLY A 30 25.53 0.11 -8.70
N ASN A 31 26.06 0.86 -9.67
CA ASN A 31 26.98 1.96 -9.41
C ASN A 31 26.36 3.03 -8.51
N ASN A 32 27.16 3.58 -7.61
CA ASN A 32 26.74 4.57 -6.61
C ASN A 32 27.09 6.03 -6.97
N HIS A 33 27.73 6.25 -8.13
CA HIS A 33 28.06 7.59 -8.62
C HIS A 33 27.06 8.06 -9.69
N SER A 34 26.59 9.30 -9.55
CA SER A 34 25.69 9.93 -10.52
C SER A 34 25.89 11.44 -10.63
N TYR A 35 25.49 12.00 -11.77
CA TYR A 35 25.24 13.43 -11.92
C TYR A 35 23.75 13.72 -11.74
N GLU A 36 23.42 14.74 -10.94
CA GLU A 36 22.04 15.21 -10.81
C GLU A 36 21.72 16.23 -11.92
N ILE A 37 20.65 15.96 -12.64
CA ILE A 37 20.04 16.86 -13.62
C ILE A 37 18.90 17.58 -12.89
N THR A 38 19.25 18.68 -12.21
CA THR A 38 18.35 19.44 -11.34
C THR A 38 17.06 19.90 -12.02
N SER A 39 17.14 20.33 -13.28
CA SER A 39 15.98 20.80 -14.06
C SER A 39 14.88 19.76 -14.28
N ARG A 40 15.21 18.46 -14.17
CA ARG A 40 14.28 17.35 -14.38
C ARG A 40 14.17 16.42 -13.17
N HIS A 41 14.88 16.71 -12.08
CA HIS A 41 15.03 15.82 -10.91
C HIS A 41 15.42 14.39 -11.29
N LEU A 42 16.36 14.26 -12.22
CA LEU A 42 16.89 12.98 -12.71
C LEU A 42 18.32 12.78 -12.25
N TYR A 43 18.70 11.52 -12.05
CA TYR A 43 20.05 11.10 -11.72
C TYR A 43 20.60 10.27 -12.86
N GLU A 44 21.70 10.73 -13.47
CA GLU A 44 22.40 10.01 -14.53
C GLU A 44 23.58 9.24 -13.95
N CYS A 45 23.57 7.91 -14.12
CA CYS A 45 24.66 7.07 -13.66
C CYS A 45 25.96 7.35 -14.44
N THR A 46 27.08 7.54 -13.74
CA THR A 46 28.36 7.83 -14.39
C THR A 46 28.91 6.66 -15.21
N GLN A 47 28.55 5.43 -14.86
CA GLN A 47 29.01 4.20 -15.52
C GLN A 47 28.13 3.80 -16.72
N CYS A 48 26.83 3.55 -16.50
CA CYS A 48 25.95 3.06 -17.56
C CYS A 48 25.22 4.17 -18.35
N LYS A 49 25.38 5.44 -17.95
CA LYS A 49 24.75 6.63 -18.58
C LYS A 49 23.22 6.62 -18.61
N LYS A 50 22.59 5.66 -17.91
CA LYS A 50 21.13 5.62 -17.78
C LYS A 50 20.67 6.64 -16.75
N GLN A 51 19.55 7.28 -17.08
CA GLN A 51 18.88 8.26 -16.22
C GLN A 51 17.77 7.58 -15.43
N THR A 52 17.65 7.91 -14.15
CA THR A 52 16.59 7.40 -13.29
C THR A 52 16.07 8.52 -12.39
N SER A 53 14.76 8.57 -12.20
CA SER A 53 14.15 9.50 -11.25
C SER A 53 14.08 8.87 -9.85
N VAL A 54 13.92 9.71 -8.84
CA VAL A 54 13.63 9.26 -7.48
C VAL A 54 12.34 8.42 -7.45
N MET A 55 11.35 8.77 -8.26
CA MET A 55 10.08 8.05 -8.38
C MET A 55 10.21 6.71 -9.13
N SER A 56 11.31 6.45 -9.83
CA SER A 56 11.45 5.22 -10.61
C SER A 56 11.49 3.96 -9.74
N GLY A 57 10.78 2.92 -10.16
CA GLY A 57 10.67 1.67 -9.39
C GLY A 57 9.86 1.79 -8.09
N THR A 58 9.15 2.92 -7.89
CA THR A 58 8.30 3.13 -6.72
C THR A 58 6.82 3.14 -7.09
N LEU A 59 5.93 3.22 -6.10
CA LEU A 59 4.50 3.42 -6.29
C LEU A 59 4.16 4.66 -7.15
N PHE A 60 5.06 5.65 -7.14
CA PHE A 60 4.96 6.91 -7.86
C PHE A 60 5.49 6.86 -9.29
N HIS A 61 6.06 5.73 -9.75
CA HIS A 61 6.63 5.61 -11.08
C HIS A 61 5.61 5.98 -12.18
N GLY A 62 6.05 6.82 -13.13
CA GLY A 62 5.23 7.28 -14.26
C GLY A 62 4.01 8.10 -13.87
N SER A 63 3.96 8.65 -12.65
CA SER A 63 2.82 9.44 -12.21
C SER A 63 2.80 10.82 -12.87
N LYS A 64 1.59 11.25 -13.26
CA LYS A 64 1.32 12.60 -13.78
C LYS A 64 0.76 13.55 -12.72
N ILE A 65 0.55 13.05 -11.50
CA ILE A 65 0.14 13.84 -10.35
C ILE A 65 1.35 14.11 -9.47
N THR A 66 1.30 15.19 -8.71
CA THR A 66 2.42 15.63 -7.86
C THR A 66 2.61 14.67 -6.69
N LEU A 67 3.85 14.56 -6.19
CA LEU A 67 4.16 13.83 -4.97
C LEU A 67 3.43 14.43 -3.77
N ASN A 68 3.24 15.75 -3.72
CA ASN A 68 2.39 16.39 -2.73
C ASN A 68 0.98 15.76 -2.69
N GLN A 69 0.32 15.58 -3.84
CA GLN A 69 -1.00 14.95 -3.92
C GLN A 69 -0.96 13.48 -3.46
N TRP A 70 0.11 12.75 -3.80
CA TRP A 70 0.31 11.38 -3.32
C TRP A 70 0.47 11.30 -1.81
N PHE A 71 1.26 12.19 -1.22
CA PHE A 71 1.52 12.23 0.21
C PHE A 71 0.25 12.56 0.98
N TRP A 72 -0.54 13.51 0.50
CA TRP A 72 -1.88 13.76 1.04
C TRP A 72 -2.80 12.56 0.91
N ALA A 73 -2.78 11.85 -0.22
CA ALA A 73 -3.57 10.64 -0.39
C ALA A 73 -3.19 9.53 0.61
N ILE A 74 -1.89 9.34 0.86
CA ILE A 74 -1.38 8.43 1.89
C ILE A 74 -1.86 8.85 3.28
N TYR A 75 -1.74 10.14 3.60
CA TYR A 75 -2.19 10.69 4.88
C TYR A 75 -3.68 10.48 5.11
N PHE A 76 -4.53 10.81 4.13
CA PHE A 76 -5.98 10.64 4.25
C PHE A 76 -6.39 9.18 4.32
N LEU A 77 -5.67 8.28 3.63
CA LEU A 77 -5.92 6.86 3.73
C LEU A 77 -5.60 6.31 5.12
N GLY A 78 -4.49 6.73 5.73
CA GLY A 78 -4.06 6.26 7.05
C GLY A 78 -4.78 6.93 8.22
N SER A 79 -5.30 8.15 8.05
CA SER A 79 -5.96 8.91 9.13
C SER A 79 -7.46 8.63 9.26
N ASP A 80 -8.10 8.07 8.24
CA ASP A 80 -9.54 7.80 8.24
C ASP A 80 -9.86 6.42 8.83
N LYS A 81 -10.65 6.38 9.91
CA LYS A 81 -11.02 5.15 10.64
C LYS A 81 -11.70 4.09 9.76
N GLY A 82 -12.38 4.51 8.69
CA GLY A 82 -13.13 3.63 7.79
C GLY A 82 -12.52 3.47 6.39
N SER A 83 -11.30 3.97 6.18
CA SER A 83 -10.73 4.28 4.86
C SER A 83 -11.52 5.35 4.09
N ILE A 84 -10.78 6.21 3.40
CA ILE A 84 -11.37 7.26 2.56
C ILE A 84 -12.00 6.71 1.26
N SER A 85 -13.15 7.27 0.87
CA SER A 85 -13.78 6.97 -0.43
C SER A 85 -13.08 7.67 -1.60
N ALA A 86 -13.12 7.07 -2.79
CA ALA A 86 -12.50 7.66 -3.98
C ALA A 86 -13.07 9.05 -4.33
N LEU A 87 -14.37 9.26 -4.10
CA LEU A 87 -15.04 10.55 -4.33
C LEU A 87 -14.60 11.62 -3.32
N ARG A 88 -14.43 11.25 -2.05
CA ARG A 88 -13.92 12.19 -1.05
C ARG A 88 -12.47 12.54 -1.33
N LEU A 89 -11.64 11.53 -1.62
CA LEU A 89 -10.24 11.74 -1.97
C LEU A 89 -10.10 12.63 -3.20
N SER A 90 -10.87 12.39 -4.26
CA SER A 90 -10.80 13.18 -5.49
C SER A 90 -11.01 14.68 -5.25
N LYS A 91 -11.90 15.02 -4.32
CA LYS A 91 -12.13 16.42 -3.91
C LYS A 91 -10.98 16.97 -3.07
N LEU A 92 -10.44 16.19 -2.13
CA LEU A 92 -9.39 16.65 -1.21
C LEU A 92 -8.04 16.90 -1.89
N ILE A 93 -7.69 16.10 -2.90
CA ILE A 93 -6.43 16.24 -3.64
C ILE A 93 -6.64 16.81 -5.05
N GLU A 94 -7.84 17.29 -5.35
CA GLU A 94 -8.18 17.99 -6.61
C GLU A 94 -7.83 17.21 -7.89
N VAL A 95 -8.18 15.93 -7.92
CA VAL A 95 -8.02 15.08 -9.11
C VAL A 95 -9.37 14.54 -9.56
N ASN A 96 -9.44 14.03 -10.79
CA ASN A 96 -10.64 13.33 -11.22
C ASN A 96 -10.85 12.03 -10.41
N TRP A 97 -12.10 11.57 -10.33
CA TRP A 97 -12.48 10.39 -9.56
C TRP A 97 -11.73 9.11 -9.99
N ARG A 98 -11.46 8.93 -11.29
CA ARG A 98 -10.76 7.75 -11.82
C ARG A 98 -9.31 7.70 -11.33
N THR A 99 -8.64 8.84 -11.30
CA THR A 99 -7.29 9.01 -10.75
C THR A 99 -7.29 8.70 -9.25
N ALA A 100 -8.20 9.28 -8.48
CA ALA A 100 -8.32 8.98 -7.04
C ALA A 100 -8.57 7.49 -6.76
N ARG A 101 -9.42 6.84 -7.55
CA ARG A 101 -9.64 5.38 -7.46
C ARG A 101 -8.38 4.59 -7.76
N LEU A 102 -7.60 4.98 -8.77
CA LEU A 102 -6.34 4.32 -9.12
C LEU A 102 -5.29 4.47 -8.02
N ILE A 103 -5.15 5.69 -7.46
CA ILE A 103 -4.30 5.97 -6.30
C ILE A 103 -4.65 5.03 -5.15
N LEU A 104 -5.92 5.01 -4.75
CA LEU A 104 -6.38 4.15 -3.65
C LEU A 104 -6.14 2.67 -3.93
N LYS A 105 -6.32 2.23 -5.17
CA LYS A 105 -6.01 0.84 -5.56
C LYS A 105 -4.53 0.54 -5.36
N LYS A 106 -3.63 1.39 -5.88
CA LYS A 106 -2.18 1.23 -5.73
C LYS A 106 -1.77 1.21 -4.25
N LEU A 107 -2.25 2.15 -3.46
CA LEU A 107 -1.93 2.24 -2.02
C LEU A 107 -2.41 1.01 -1.25
N ARG A 108 -3.66 0.57 -1.46
CA ARG A 108 -4.19 -0.64 -0.80
C ARG A 108 -3.43 -1.90 -1.21
N THR A 109 -3.03 -2.00 -2.48
CA THR A 109 -2.17 -3.12 -2.93
C THR A 109 -0.80 -3.08 -2.25
N ALA A 110 -0.19 -1.90 -2.11
CA ALA A 110 1.08 -1.77 -1.40
C ALA A 110 0.95 -2.10 0.09
N MET A 111 -0.13 -1.67 0.75
CA MET A 111 -0.45 -2.05 2.13
C MET A 111 -0.61 -3.56 2.27
N GLY A 112 -1.43 -4.20 1.42
CA GLY A 112 -1.62 -5.64 1.45
C GLY A 112 -0.34 -6.43 1.16
N HIS A 113 0.54 -5.91 0.29
CA HIS A 113 1.86 -6.51 0.10
C HIS A 113 2.72 -6.40 1.36
N ARG A 114 2.75 -5.23 2.01
CA ARG A 114 3.48 -5.04 3.28
C ARG A 114 2.95 -5.97 4.36
N ASP A 115 1.63 -6.10 4.49
CA ASP A 115 0.98 -6.99 5.46
C ASP A 115 1.33 -8.45 5.19
N SER A 116 1.46 -8.86 3.91
CA SER A 116 1.84 -10.23 3.53
C SER A 116 3.28 -10.62 3.88
N LEU A 117 4.13 -9.66 4.27
CA LEU A 117 5.50 -9.93 4.70
C LEU A 117 5.59 -10.34 6.17
N TYR A 118 4.53 -10.12 6.95
CA TYR A 118 4.50 -10.50 8.37
C TYR A 118 3.97 -11.92 8.53
N GLN A 119 4.67 -12.69 9.37
CA GLN A 119 4.17 -13.95 9.91
C GLN A 119 3.62 -13.69 11.31
N LEU A 120 2.45 -14.24 11.59
CA LEU A 120 1.82 -14.17 12.90
C LEU A 120 2.57 -15.06 13.88
N SER A 121 2.61 -14.66 15.15
CA SER A 121 3.38 -15.32 16.19
C SER A 121 2.68 -15.33 17.53
N GLY A 122 3.03 -16.31 18.37
CA GLY A 122 2.45 -16.47 19.70
C GLY A 122 1.03 -17.01 19.67
N THR A 123 0.16 -16.49 20.53
CA THR A 123 -1.25 -16.89 20.58
C THR A 123 -2.01 -16.21 19.45
N ILE A 124 -2.58 -17.02 18.56
CA ILE A 124 -3.33 -16.55 17.40
C ILE A 124 -4.80 -16.96 17.56
N GLU A 125 -5.69 -15.99 17.45
CA GLU A 125 -7.14 -16.21 17.38
C GLU A 125 -7.55 -16.20 15.91
N LEU A 126 -8.18 -17.28 15.44
CA LEU A 126 -8.64 -17.43 14.06
C LEU A 126 -10.17 -17.50 14.03
N ASP A 127 -10.77 -16.70 13.15
CA ASP A 127 -12.22 -16.62 12.96
C ASP A 127 -12.56 -16.45 11.46
N ASP A 128 -13.83 -16.60 11.11
CA ASP A 128 -14.36 -16.39 9.77
C ASP A 128 -15.41 -15.27 9.71
N ALA A 129 -15.37 -14.50 8.63
CA ALA A 129 -16.34 -13.46 8.34
C ALA A 129 -16.92 -13.59 6.93
N LEU A 130 -18.13 -13.05 6.76
CA LEU A 130 -18.82 -12.99 5.48
C LEU A 130 -18.95 -11.53 5.03
N VAL A 131 -18.13 -11.13 4.07
CA VAL A 131 -18.07 -9.74 3.58
C VAL A 131 -18.86 -9.62 2.28
N GLY A 132 -19.81 -8.68 2.22
CA GLY A 132 -20.62 -8.42 1.03
C GLY A 132 -21.82 -7.52 1.31
N GLY A 133 -22.46 -7.06 0.24
CA GLY A 133 -23.65 -6.21 0.33
C GLY A 133 -24.87 -6.97 0.86
N ARG A 134 -25.92 -6.22 1.24
CA ARG A 134 -27.21 -6.81 1.63
C ARG A 134 -27.91 -7.38 0.40
N GLN A 135 -28.18 -8.68 0.40
CA GLN A 135 -28.96 -9.36 -0.64
C GLN A 135 -30.11 -10.17 -0.02
N LYS A 136 -31.18 -10.37 -0.81
CA LYS A 136 -32.29 -11.26 -0.44
C LYS A 136 -31.84 -12.72 -0.62
N GLY A 137 -32.32 -13.62 0.22
CA GLY A 137 -32.03 -15.06 0.14
C GLY A 137 -31.39 -15.63 1.40
N LYS A 138 -30.62 -16.72 1.24
CA LYS A 138 -29.96 -17.44 2.32
C LYS A 138 -29.08 -16.50 3.16
N ARG A 139 -29.15 -16.65 4.48
CA ARG A 139 -28.29 -15.96 5.45
C ARG A 139 -27.13 -16.88 5.88
N GLY A 140 -26.03 -16.29 6.35
CA GLY A 140 -24.88 -17.04 6.85
C GLY A 140 -24.03 -17.69 5.75
N ARG A 141 -23.28 -18.74 6.09
CA ARG A 141 -22.35 -19.41 5.16
C ARG A 141 -23.07 -19.93 3.92
N GLY A 142 -22.49 -19.68 2.74
CA GLY A 142 -23.09 -20.00 1.45
C GLY A 142 -24.21 -19.05 1.00
N ALA A 143 -24.36 -17.89 1.65
CA ALA A 143 -25.18 -16.81 1.13
C ALA A 143 -24.60 -16.26 -0.17
N ALA A 144 -25.43 -16.16 -1.21
CA ALA A 144 -25.03 -15.57 -2.49
C ALA A 144 -24.59 -14.11 -2.31
N GLY A 145 -23.60 -13.69 -3.11
CA GLY A 145 -23.08 -12.32 -3.09
C GLY A 145 -22.21 -11.94 -1.89
N LYS A 146 -21.90 -12.90 -1.00
CA LYS A 146 -20.93 -12.72 0.08
C LYS A 146 -19.64 -13.49 -0.21
N LYS A 147 -18.52 -12.92 0.22
CA LYS A 147 -17.21 -13.55 0.18
C LYS A 147 -16.85 -14.06 1.56
N ASN A 148 -16.34 -15.29 1.62
CA ASN A 148 -15.80 -15.83 2.86
C ASN A 148 -14.41 -15.23 3.09
N VAL A 149 -14.14 -14.80 4.30
CA VAL A 149 -12.86 -14.22 4.70
C VAL A 149 -12.41 -14.94 5.96
N LEU A 150 -11.22 -15.53 5.92
CA LEU A 150 -10.53 -15.97 7.13
C LEU A 150 -9.78 -14.79 7.71
N ILE A 151 -9.84 -14.66 9.04
CA ILE A 151 -9.21 -13.59 9.80
C ILE A 151 -8.41 -14.27 10.91
N ALA A 152 -7.14 -13.93 11.05
CA ALA A 152 -6.34 -14.29 12.20
C ALA A 152 -5.76 -13.05 12.86
N CYS A 153 -5.74 -13.02 14.18
CA CYS A 153 -5.22 -11.92 14.98
C CYS A 153 -4.30 -12.45 16.08
N GLU A 154 -3.14 -11.82 16.25
CA GLU A 154 -2.30 -12.07 17.41
C GLU A 154 -2.95 -11.50 18.68
N SER A 155 -2.97 -12.30 19.75
CA SER A 155 -3.44 -11.89 21.07
C SER A 155 -2.24 -11.60 21.96
N LYS A 156 -1.96 -10.33 22.22
CA LYS A 156 -0.84 -9.85 23.07
C LYS A 156 -1.40 -9.16 24.31
N ASP A 157 -1.40 -9.86 25.46
CA ASP A 157 -1.83 -9.31 26.75
C ASP A 157 -3.17 -8.55 26.70
N LYS A 158 -4.21 -9.20 26.12
CA LYS A 158 -5.55 -8.63 25.89
C LYS A 158 -5.60 -7.45 24.90
N LYS A 159 -4.57 -7.28 24.07
CA LYS A 159 -4.54 -6.33 22.94
C LYS A 159 -4.37 -7.09 21.62
N ALA A 160 -4.99 -6.56 20.57
CA ALA A 160 -4.79 -7.05 19.22
C ALA A 160 -3.38 -6.69 18.72
N GLY A 161 -2.64 -7.68 18.24
CA GLY A 161 -1.38 -7.54 17.54
C GLY A 161 -1.59 -7.50 16.03
N PHE A 162 -0.71 -8.16 15.26
CA PHE A 162 -0.86 -8.23 13.81
C PHE A 162 -2.11 -9.02 13.39
N ILE A 163 -2.67 -8.65 12.24
CA ILE A 163 -3.87 -9.28 11.67
C ILE A 163 -3.52 -9.76 10.27
N ALA A 164 -3.90 -11.00 9.95
CA ALA A 164 -3.90 -11.53 8.60
C ALA A 164 -5.34 -11.78 8.14
N MET A 165 -5.63 -11.47 6.89
CA MET A 165 -6.95 -11.73 6.28
C MET A 165 -6.80 -12.29 4.88
N ALA A 166 -7.58 -13.31 4.56
CA ALA A 166 -7.62 -13.89 3.22
C ALA A 166 -9.05 -14.18 2.78
N VAL A 167 -9.39 -13.77 1.56
CA VAL A 167 -10.63 -14.20 0.90
C VAL A 167 -10.46 -15.64 0.45
N VAL A 168 -11.40 -16.51 0.83
CA VAL A 168 -11.41 -17.94 0.48
C VAL A 168 -12.70 -18.31 -0.24
N ASP A 169 -12.64 -19.32 -1.11
CA ASP A 169 -13.84 -19.78 -1.83
C ASP A 169 -14.83 -20.49 -0.90
N SER A 170 -14.32 -21.26 0.06
CA SER A 170 -15.10 -21.93 1.10
C SER A 170 -14.34 -21.97 2.42
N ILE A 171 -15.05 -22.10 3.53
CA ILE A 171 -14.45 -22.22 4.87
C ILE A 171 -14.48 -23.69 5.24
N CYS A 172 -13.34 -24.36 5.11
CA CYS A 172 -13.15 -25.77 5.40
C CYS A 172 -11.74 -26.03 5.97
N HIS A 173 -11.51 -27.26 6.44
CA HIS A 173 -10.20 -27.66 6.99
C HIS A 173 -9.03 -27.38 6.02
N PHE A 174 -9.23 -27.62 4.72
CA PHE A 174 -8.20 -27.36 3.70
C PHE A 174 -7.85 -25.86 3.60
N SER A 175 -8.85 -24.98 3.47
CA SER A 175 -8.63 -23.53 3.34
C SER A 175 -7.99 -22.95 4.61
N VAL A 176 -8.35 -23.46 5.79
CA VAL A 176 -7.77 -23.03 7.06
C VAL A 176 -6.30 -23.46 7.15
N ASN A 177 -5.98 -24.71 6.80
CA ASN A 177 -4.59 -25.17 6.82
C ASN A 177 -3.69 -24.41 5.83
N GLU A 178 -4.17 -24.13 4.62
CA GLU A 178 -3.43 -23.32 3.65
C GLU A 178 -3.21 -21.89 4.15
N PHE A 179 -4.21 -21.30 4.81
CA PHE A 179 -4.10 -19.97 5.41
C PHE A 179 -3.05 -19.93 6.54
N VAL A 180 -3.10 -20.90 7.46
CA VAL A 180 -2.17 -20.99 8.61
C VAL A 180 -0.73 -21.29 8.16
N LYS A 181 -0.53 -22.04 7.07
CA LYS A 181 0.83 -22.25 6.53
C LYS A 181 1.44 -20.99 5.92
N LYS A 182 0.60 -20.05 5.48
CA LYS A 182 1.01 -18.86 4.75
C LYS A 182 1.26 -17.65 5.66
N HIS A 183 0.56 -17.59 6.80
CA HIS A 183 0.52 -16.45 7.71
C HIS A 183 0.92 -16.86 9.12
#